data_AF-A0A1Y6ITX7-F1
#
_entry.id   AF-A0A1Y6ITX7-F1
#
_cell.length_a   1.000
_cell.length_b   1.000
_cell.length_c   1.000
_cell.angle_alpha   90.00
_cell.angle_beta   90.00
_cell.angle_gamma   90.00
#
_symmetry.space_group_name_H-M   'P 1'
#
loop_
_entity.id
_entity.type
_entity.pdbx_description
1 polymer ?
#
loop_
_entity_poly.entity_id
_entity_poly.type
_entity_poly.pdbx_seq_one_letter_code
_entity_poly.pdbx_strand_id
1 'polypeptide(L)' 'MNHQVPPLEQAPEPVKLAVDLIYLLESNEIDPAVALEALQIVETDLRNKLSASTES' A
#
# COMPACT_ATOMS: atom_id res chain seq x y z
N MET A 1 -24.13 6.89 -17.44
CA MET A 1 -23.23 7.69 -16.59
C MET A 1 -21.81 7.24 -16.86
N ASN A 2 -20.96 8.16 -17.33
CA ASN A 2 -19.56 7.87 -17.66
C ASN A 2 -18.77 7.67 -16.37
N HIS A 3 -18.52 6.42 -15.99
CA HIS A 3 -17.52 6.08 -14.97
C HIS A 3 -16.14 6.20 -15.62
N GLN A 4 -15.65 7.43 -15.77
CA GLN A 4 -14.23 7.66 -16.01
C GLN A 4 -13.53 7.50 -14.66
N VAL A 5 -13.29 6.25 -14.26
CA VAL A 5 -12.18 5.99 -13.35
C VAL A 5 -10.94 6.43 -14.12
N PRO A 6 -10.16 7.41 -13.64
CA PRO A 6 -8.92 7.77 -14.30
C PRO A 6 -8.10 6.49 -14.48
N PRO A 7 -7.40 6.30 -15.61
CA PRO A 7 -6.48 5.18 -15.76
C PRO A 7 -5.60 5.08 -14.52
N LEU A 8 -5.29 3.87 -14.03
CA LEU A 8 -4.42 3.68 -12.87
C LEU A 8 -3.10 4.45 -13.04
N GLU A 9 -2.64 4.64 -14.26
CA GLU A 9 -1.49 5.47 -14.65
C GLU A 9 -1.60 6.95 -14.25
N GLN A 10 -2.80 7.47 -14.03
CA GLN A 10 -3.06 8.84 -13.58
C GLN A 10 -3.39 8.93 -12.07
N ALA A 11 -3.47 7.80 -11.37
CA ALA A 11 -3.73 7.78 -9.94
C ALA A 11 -2.53 8.33 -9.14
N PRO A 12 -2.77 8.90 -7.94
CA PRO A 12 -1.70 9.24 -7.02
C PRO A 12 -0.77 8.04 -6.75
N GLU A 13 0.51 8.32 -6.54
CA GLU A 13 1.52 7.28 -6.28
C GLU A 13 1.14 6.31 -5.16
N PRO A 14 0.57 6.75 -4.01
CA PRO A 14 0.12 5.83 -2.96
C PRO A 14 -0.99 4.87 -3.43
N VAL A 15 -1.86 5.33 -4.33
CA VAL A 15 -2.97 4.51 -4.86
C VAL A 15 -2.43 3.44 -5.80
N LYS A 16 -1.50 3.80 -6.69
CA LYS A 16 -0.82 2.84 -7.58
C LYS A 16 -0.11 1.75 -6.78
N LEU A 17 0.68 2.16 -5.79
CA LEU A 17 1.40 1.23 -4.92
C LEU A 17 0.44 0.30 -4.15
N ALA A 18 -0.67 0.83 -3.65
CA ALA A 18 -1.68 0.00 -2.98
C ALA A 18 -2.26 -1.07 -3.92
N VAL A 19 -2.54 -0.73 -5.17
CA VAL A 19 -3.03 -1.68 -6.18
C VAL A 19 -1.99 -2.76 -6.47
N ASP A 20 -0.72 -2.38 -6.65
CA ASP A 20 0.36 -3.35 -6.87
C ASP A 20 0.54 -4.29 -5.67
N LEU A 21 0.46 -3.78 -4.45
CA LEU A 21 0.54 -4.59 -3.23
C LEU A 21 -0.64 -5.56 -3.12
N ILE A 22 -1.87 -5.13 -3.41
CA ILE A 22 -3.04 -6.00 -3.43
C ILE A 22 -2.85 -7.13 -4.44
N TYR A 23 -2.42 -6.80 -5.66
CA TYR A 23 -2.16 -7.79 -6.70
C TYR A 23 -1.11 -8.83 -6.25
N LEU A 24 -0.03 -8.39 -5.59
CA LEU A 24 0.99 -9.30 -5.07
C LEU A 24 0.45 -10.22 -3.97
N LEU A 25 -0.34 -9.69 -3.04
CA LEU A 25 -0.93 -10.48 -1.95
C LEU A 25 -1.91 -11.53 -2.48
N GLU A 26 -2.77 -11.15 -3.42
CA GLU A 26 -3.71 -12.05 -4.08
C GLU A 26 -2.99 -13.12 -4.91
N SER A 27 -1.97 -12.73 -5.68
CA SER A 27 -1.20 -13.65 -6.53
C SER A 27 -0.42 -14.70 -5.72
N ASN A 28 -0.12 -14.41 -4.46
CA ASN A 28 0.54 -15.34 -3.53
C ASN A 28 -0.46 -16.03 -2.59
N GLU A 29 -1.77 -15.89 -2.83
CA GLU A 29 -2.85 -16.51 -2.04
C GLU A 29 -2.74 -16.21 -0.53
N ILE A 30 -2.28 -15.00 -0.19
CA ILE A 30 -2.12 -14.59 1.21
C ILE A 30 -3.50 -14.32 1.82
N ASP A 31 -3.76 -14.92 2.99
CA ASP A 31 -4.98 -14.66 3.73
C ASP A 31 -5.10 -13.16 4.08
N PRO A 32 -6.25 -12.51 3.82
CA PRO A 32 -6.41 -11.08 4.08
C PRO A 32 -6.16 -10.65 5.53
N ALA A 33 -6.47 -11.50 6.52
CA ALA A 33 -6.19 -11.18 7.92
C ALA A 33 -4.68 -11.18 8.19
N VAL A 34 -3.96 -12.16 7.66
CA VAL A 34 -2.49 -12.22 7.73
C VAL A 34 -1.86 -11.03 7.00
N ALA A 35 -2.39 -10.66 5.82
CA ALA A 35 -1.92 -9.50 5.08
C ALA A 35 -2.10 -8.19 5.88
N LEU A 36 -3.24 -8.01 6.55
CA LEU A 36 -3.48 -6.83 7.39
C LEU A 36 -2.52 -6.76 8.58
N GLU A 37 -2.27 -7.87 9.27
CA GLU A 37 -1.28 -7.93 10.35
C GLU A 37 0.13 -7.58 9.86
N ALA A 38 0.54 -8.11 8.71
CA ALA A 38 1.83 -7.79 8.10
C ALA A 38 1.93 -6.32 7.69
N LEU A 39 0.88 -5.75 7.11
CA LEU A 39 0.84 -4.34 6.71
C LEU A 39 0.95 -3.39 7.92
N GLN A 40 0.38 -3.75 9.08
CA GLN A 40 0.55 -2.96 10.31
C GLN A 40 2.01 -2.92 10.79
N ILE A 41 2.74 -4.03 10.65
CA ILE A 41 4.17 -4.08 10.96
C ILE A 41 4.95 -3.18 10.00
N VAL A 42 4.67 -3.27 8.69
CA VAL A 42 5.30 -2.42 7.66
C VAL A 42 4.99 -0.94 7.92
N GLU A 43 3.74 -0.59 8.22
CA GLU A 43 3.33 0.78 8.55
C GLU A 43 4.15 1.31 9.74
N THR A 44 4.27 0.51 10.80
CA THR A 44 5.04 0.89 12.00
C THR A 44 6.51 1.15 11.67
N ASP A 45 7.15 0.29 10.88
CA ASP A 45 8.55 0.47 10.45
C ASP A 45 8.74 1.74 9.60
N LEU A 46 7.84 2.00 8.65
CA LEU A 46 7.87 3.22 7.84
C LEU A 46 7.67 4.48 8.69
N ARG A 47 6.73 4.47 9.64
CA ARG A 47 6.52 5.58 10.58
C ARG A 47 7.78 5.84 11.41
N ASN A 48 8.44 4.79 11.90
CA ASN A 48 9.68 4.91 12.66
C ASN A 48 10.81 5.52 11.82
N LYS A 49 10.92 5.16 10.54
CA LYS A 49 11.90 5.75 9.59
C LYS A 49 11.62 7.24 9.33
N LEU A 50 10.36 7.62 9.21
CA LEU A 50 9.96 9.03 9.05
C LEU A 50 10.27 9.85 10.31
N SER A 51 10.00 9.31 11.49
CA SER A 51 10.34 9.98 12.76
C SER A 51 11.85 10.09 12.98
N ALA A 52 12.61 9.03 12.67
CA ALA A 52 14.07 9.03 12.78
C ALA A 52 14.73 10.03 11.80
N SER A 53 14.08 10.32 10.66
CA SER A 53 14.55 11.32 9.69
C SER A 53 14.26 12.77 10.10
N THR A 54 13.52 12.99 11.20
CA THR A 54 13.17 14.33 11.70
C THR A 54 14.06 14.77 12.88
N GLU A 55 14.96 13.89 13.36
CA GLU A 55 15.88 14.17 14.46
C GLU A 55 17.31 14.50 13.96
N SER A 56 17.46 15.40 12.99
CA SER A 56 18.76 15.92 12.55
C SER A 56 18.74 17.43 12.33
#